data_AF-A0A2A5WB94-F1
#
_entry.id   AF-A0A2A5WB94-F1
#
_cell.length_a   1.000
_cell.length_b   1.000
_cell.length_c   1.000
_cell.angle_alpha   90.00
_cell.angle_beta   90.00
_cell.angle_gamma   90.00
#
_symmetry.space_group_name_H-M   'P 1'
#
loop_
_entity.id
_entity.type
_entity.pdbx_description
1 polymer ?
#
loop_
_entity_poly.entity_id
_entity_poly.type
_entity_poly.pdbx_seq_one_letter_code
_entity_poly.pdbx_strand_id
1 'polypeptide(L)'
;MTLVSVAHAITLQEAKSEGFVGEQRDGYVGIVNNSASAEIRTLLNDVNSQRRQRYQQIAQQNGLSVDQVAAVAYERAVEATQAGHFFQNASGSWVRK
;
A
#
# COMPACT_ATOMS: atom_id res chain seq x y z
N MET A 1 16.66 1.33 36.99
CA MET A 1 17.02 0.86 35.63
C MET A 1 15.84 1.18 34.74
N THR A 2 15.83 2.38 34.15
CA THR A 2 14.74 2.88 33.30
C THR A 2 14.88 2.24 31.93
N LEU A 3 13.98 1.32 31.58
CA LEU A 3 13.87 0.79 30.23
C LEU A 3 13.27 1.89 29.35
N VAL A 4 14.08 2.50 28.50
CA VAL A 4 13.60 3.37 27.42
C VAL A 4 13.04 2.45 26.34
N SER A 5 11.71 2.33 26.25
CA SER A 5 11.06 1.74 25.08
C SER A 5 11.29 2.68 23.89
N VAL A 6 12.20 2.31 23.00
CA VAL A 6 12.23 2.86 21.65
C VAL A 6 11.05 2.29 20.87
N ALA A 7 9.99 3.08 20.72
CA ALA A 7 8.90 2.76 19.82
C ALA A 7 9.46 2.60 18.39
N HIS A 8 9.53 1.37 17.90
CA HIS A 8 9.82 1.11 16.49
C HIS A 8 8.56 1.40 15.69
N ALA A 9 8.65 2.34 14.75
CA ALA A 9 7.55 2.61 13.83
C ALA A 9 7.35 1.42 12.89
N ILE A 10 6.10 0.96 12.75
CA ILE A 10 5.78 -0.15 11.82
C ILE A 10 6.03 0.26 10.37
N THR A 11 6.62 -0.64 9.58
CA THR A 11 6.86 -0.45 8.15
C THR A 11 5.71 -0.98 7.30
N LEU A 12 5.63 -0.53 6.04
CA LEU A 12 4.63 -1.04 5.09
C LEU A 12 4.78 -2.55 4.86
N GLN A 13 6.01 -3.05 4.85
CA GLN A 13 6.28 -4.48 4.66
C GLN A 13 5.78 -5.31 5.84
N GLU A 14 6.00 -4.85 7.07
CA GLU A 14 5.49 -5.51 8.28
C GLU A 14 3.96 -5.50 8.30
N ALA A 15 3.33 -4.35 8.03
CA ALA A 15 1.88 -4.24 7.97
C ALA A 15 1.24 -5.17 6.90
N LYS A 16 1.93 -5.40 5.76
CA LYS A 16 1.52 -6.37 4.74
C LYS A 16 1.71 -7.82 5.20
N SER A 17 2.83 -8.10 5.84
CA SER A 17 3.15 -9.42 6.39
C SER A 17 2.15 -9.86 7.44
N GLU A 18 1.70 -8.92 8.27
CA GLU A 18 0.67 -9.12 9.30
C GLU A 18 -0.76 -9.15 8.74
N GLY A 19 -0.94 -8.89 7.44
CA GLY A 19 -2.24 -8.91 6.77
C GLY A 19 -3.15 -7.73 7.13
N PHE A 20 -2.60 -6.65 7.70
CA PHE A 20 -3.38 -5.45 7.98
C PHE A 20 -3.65 -4.62 6.73
N VAL A 21 -2.73 -4.65 5.75
CA VAL A 21 -2.81 -3.85 4.52
C VAL A 21 -2.47 -4.66 3.26
N GLY A 22 -2.90 -4.16 2.10
CA GLY A 22 -2.69 -4.81 0.80
C GLY A 22 -2.79 -3.85 -0.37
N GLU A 23 -2.48 -4.34 -1.57
CA GLU A 23 -2.52 -3.54 -2.81
C GLU A 23 -3.96 -3.38 -3.34
N GLN A 24 -4.39 -2.14 -3.53
CA GLN A 24 -5.69 -1.79 -4.10
C GLN A 24 -5.62 -1.62 -5.61
N ARG A 25 -6.75 -1.87 -6.29
CA ARG A 25 -6.86 -1.82 -7.75
C ARG A 25 -6.60 -0.46 -8.38
N ASP A 26 -6.76 0.59 -7.59
CA ASP A 26 -6.50 1.97 -7.99
C ASP A 26 -5.00 2.33 -7.90
N GLY A 27 -4.11 1.38 -7.61
CA GLY A 27 -2.67 1.61 -7.51
C GLY A 27 -2.19 2.02 -6.12
N TYR A 28 -3.08 2.11 -5.13
CA TYR A 28 -2.73 2.51 -3.77
C TYR A 28 -2.67 1.31 -2.82
N VAL A 29 -2.36 1.57 -1.55
CA VAL A 29 -2.44 0.56 -0.48
C VAL A 29 -3.71 0.82 0.33
N GLY A 30 -4.41 -0.26 0.71
CA GLY A 30 -5.64 -0.20 1.49
C GLY A 30 -5.59 -1.06 2.75
N ILE A 31 -6.50 -0.76 3.69
CA ILE A 31 -6.73 -1.59 4.88
C ILE A 31 -7.45 -2.87 4.48
N VAL A 32 -6.87 -4.02 4.84
CA VAL A 32 -7.45 -5.36 4.67
C VAL A 32 -8.19 -5.77 5.94
N ASN A 33 -7.59 -5.50 7.10
CA ASN A 33 -8.15 -5.83 8.40
C ASN A 33 -8.48 -4.57 9.21
N ASN A 34 -9.76 -4.38 9.54
CA ASN A 34 -10.26 -3.20 10.24
C ASN A 34 -9.70 -3.03 11.67
N SER A 35 -9.13 -4.09 12.25
CA SER A 35 -8.41 -4.04 13.54
C SER A 35 -7.02 -3.41 13.45
N ALA A 36 -6.59 -2.95 12.26
CA ALA A 36 -5.36 -2.17 12.10
C ALA A 36 -5.31 -1.00 13.10
N SER A 37 -4.11 -0.66 13.58
CA SER A 37 -3.91 0.43 14.54
C SER A 37 -4.06 1.82 13.87
N ALA A 38 -4.10 2.87 14.69
CA ALA A 38 -4.04 4.25 14.18
C ALA A 38 -2.70 4.52 13.45
N GLU A 39 -1.61 3.93 13.94
CA GLU A 39 -0.27 4.05 13.34
C GLU A 39 -0.23 3.48 11.92
N ILE A 40 -0.83 2.30 11.69
CA ILE A 40 -0.93 1.71 10.34
C ILE A 40 -1.73 2.61 9.39
N ARG A 41 -2.79 3.26 9.89
CA ARG A 41 -3.58 4.20 9.08
C ARG A 41 -2.77 5.44 8.70
N THR A 42 -1.99 5.99 9.63
CA THR A 42 -1.08 7.11 9.35
C THR A 42 -0.02 6.71 8.31
N LEU A 43 0.63 5.57 8.50
CA LEU A 43 1.58 5.01 7.54
C LEU A 43 0.97 4.89 6.13
N LEU A 44 -0.26 4.39 6.04
CA LEU A 44 -0.95 4.21 4.76
C LEU A 44 -1.23 5.55 4.06
N ASN A 45 -1.61 6.58 4.82
CA ASN A 45 -1.78 7.94 4.28
C ASN A 45 -0.47 8.50 3.73
N ASP A 46 0.64 8.32 4.46
CA ASP A 46 1.96 8.79 4.03
C ASP A 46 2.43 8.07 2.76
N VAL A 47 2.28 6.75 2.71
CA VAL A 47 2.60 5.92 1.53
C VAL A 47 1.77 6.33 0.32
N ASN A 48 0.45 6.49 0.49
CA ASN A 48 -0.44 6.84 -0.62
C ASN A 48 -0.22 8.28 -1.11
N SER A 49 0.13 9.21 -0.22
CA SER A 49 0.55 10.56 -0.59
C SER A 49 1.82 10.54 -1.46
N GLN A 50 2.84 9.77 -1.07
CA GLN A 50 4.07 9.61 -1.84
C GLN A 50 3.82 8.95 -3.20
N ARG A 51 3.00 7.89 -3.24
CA ARG A 51 2.59 7.24 -4.50
C ARG A 51 1.91 8.23 -5.43
N ARG A 52 0.93 8.99 -4.92
CA ARG A 52 0.19 9.99 -5.71
C ARG A 52 1.13 11.03 -6.32
N GLN A 53 2.05 11.59 -5.52
CA GLN A 53 3.04 12.55 -6.01
C GLN A 53 3.90 11.96 -7.13
N ARG A 54 4.37 10.72 -6.95
CA ARG A 54 5.17 10.04 -7.98
C ARG A 54 4.35 9.75 -9.24
N TYR A 55 3.11 9.30 -9.11
CA TYR A 55 2.22 9.05 -10.25
C TYR A 55 1.93 10.33 -11.02
N GLN A 56 1.72 11.45 -10.33
CA GLN A 56 1.56 12.76 -10.96
C GLN A 56 2.78 13.18 -11.78
N GLN A 57 3.99 12.99 -11.25
CA GLN A 57 5.22 13.30 -11.97
C GLN A 57 5.36 12.44 -13.23
N ILE A 58 5.14 11.13 -13.13
CA ILE A 58 5.22 10.21 -14.28
C ILE A 58 4.15 10.56 -15.31
N ALA A 59 2.92 10.83 -14.86
CA ALA A 59 1.80 11.19 -15.72
C ALA A 59 2.12 12.45 -16.54
N GLN A 60 2.61 13.50 -15.90
CA GLN A 60 3.02 14.74 -16.56
C GLN A 60 4.15 14.52 -17.58
N GLN A 61 5.18 13.74 -17.21
CA GLN A 61 6.33 13.47 -18.08
C GLN A 61 5.94 12.68 -19.34
N ASN A 62 4.91 11.84 -19.27
CA ASN A 62 4.55 10.92 -20.34
C ASN A 62 3.23 11.29 -21.04
N GLY A 63 2.60 12.41 -20.67
CA GLY A 63 1.29 12.79 -21.23
C GLY A 63 0.17 11.81 -20.90
N LEU A 64 0.24 11.16 -19.74
CA LEU A 64 -0.75 10.18 -19.26
C LEU A 64 -1.62 10.79 -18.16
N SER A 65 -2.73 10.13 -17.82
CA SER A 65 -3.46 10.40 -16.57
C SER A 65 -2.79 9.70 -15.37
N VAL A 66 -3.04 10.22 -14.16
CA VAL A 66 -2.60 9.58 -12.92
C VAL A 66 -3.14 8.16 -12.82
N ASP A 67 -4.41 7.94 -13.20
CA ASP A 67 -5.06 6.64 -13.13
C ASP A 67 -4.42 5.61 -14.06
N GLN A 68 -3.98 6.02 -15.27
CA GLN A 68 -3.24 5.14 -16.17
C GLN A 68 -1.91 4.70 -15.56
N VAL A 69 -1.18 5.62 -14.92
CA VAL A 69 0.07 5.29 -14.22
C VAL A 69 -0.19 4.38 -13.03
N ALA A 70 -1.24 4.66 -12.25
CA ALA A 70 -1.59 3.90 -11.07
C ALA A 70 -2.04 2.47 -11.41
N ALA A 71 -2.76 2.28 -12.53
CA ALA A 71 -3.12 0.95 -13.03
C ALA A 71 -1.89 0.09 -13.36
N VAL A 72 -0.90 0.65 -14.06
CA VAL A 72 0.37 -0.05 -14.33
C VAL A 72 1.11 -0.33 -13.01
N ALA A 73 1.12 0.63 -12.07
CA ALA A 73 1.76 0.43 -10.78
C ALA A 73 1.10 -0.70 -9.97
N TYR A 74 -0.24 -0.81 -10.01
CA TYR A 74 -0.97 -1.92 -9.39
C TYR A 74 -0.58 -3.26 -10.00
N GLU A 75 -0.51 -3.39 -11.34
CA GLU A 75 -0.08 -4.63 -11.99
C GLU A 75 1.30 -5.09 -11.50
N ARG A 76 2.26 -4.16 -11.46
CA ARG A 76 3.61 -4.43 -10.93
C ARG A 76 3.59 -4.81 -9.45
N ALA A 77 2.74 -4.15 -8.66
CA ALA A 77 2.62 -4.44 -7.24
C ALA A 77 2.03 -5.84 -6.99
N VAL A 78 1.05 -6.28 -7.79
CA VAL A 78 0.50 -7.64 -7.74
C VAL A 78 1.53 -8.68 -8.15
N GLU A 79 2.27 -8.43 -9.23
CA GLU A 79 3.40 -9.29 -9.65
C GLU A 79 4.40 -9.48 -8.50
N ALA A 80 4.80 -8.37 -7.86
CA ALA A 80 5.75 -8.34 -6.76
C ALA A 80 5.19 -8.76 -5.39
N THR A 81 3.87 -8.93 -5.26
CA THR A 81 3.25 -9.34 -3.99
C THR A 81 3.79 -10.70 -3.56
N GLN A 82 4.10 -10.86 -2.27
CA GLN A 82 4.64 -12.10 -1.72
C GLN A 82 3.52 -13.07 -1.35
N ALA A 83 3.82 -14.37 -1.31
CA ALA A 83 2.88 -15.38 -0.82
C ALA A 83 2.41 -15.02 0.60
N GLY A 84 1.10 -15.08 0.81
CA GLY A 84 0.47 -14.72 2.07
C GLY A 84 0.11 -13.25 2.26
N HIS A 85 0.53 -12.36 1.36
CA HIS A 85 0.12 -10.96 1.34
C HIS A 85 -1.16 -10.76 0.51
N PHE A 86 -1.78 -9.59 0.62
CA PHE A 86 -3.09 -9.32 0.05
C PHE A 86 -3.05 -8.30 -1.10
N PHE A 87 -3.92 -8.52 -2.08
CA PHE A 87 -4.23 -7.57 -3.15
C PHE A 87 -5.72 -7.68 -3.54
N GLN A 88 -6.32 -6.63 -4.08
CA GLN A 88 -7.71 -6.68 -4.54
C GLN A 88 -7.82 -7.38 -5.90
N ASN A 89 -8.75 -8.31 -6.12
CA ASN A 89 -9.05 -8.96 -7.42
C ASN A 89 -10.06 -8.16 -8.27
N ALA A 90 -10.43 -8.65 -9.47
CA ALA A 90 -11.29 -7.96 -10.44
C ALA A 90 -12.57 -7.34 -9.87
N SER A 91 -13.17 -7.99 -8.87
CA SER A 91 -14.38 -7.53 -8.19
C SER A 91 -14.13 -6.54 -7.05
N GLY A 92 -12.88 -6.12 -6.82
CA GLY A 92 -12.49 -5.26 -5.68
C GLY A 92 -12.34 -6.03 -4.36
N SER A 93 -12.43 -7.36 -4.38
CA SER A 93 -12.35 -8.19 -3.17
C SER A 93 -10.89 -8.47 -2.82
N TRP A 94 -10.55 -8.45 -1.53
CA TRP A 94 -9.22 -8.83 -1.06
C TRP A 94 -8.95 -10.32 -1.30
N VAL A 95 -7.82 -10.63 -1.92
CA VAL A 95 -7.32 -11.99 -2.16
C VAL A 95 -5.94 -12.11 -1.55
N ARG A 96 -5.71 -13.24 -0.86
CA ARG A 96 -4.39 -13.62 -0.36
C ARG A 96 -3.63 -14.35 -1.47
N LYS A 97 -2.41 -13.91 -1.77
CA LYS A 97 -1.54 -14.55 -2.77
C LYS A 97 -0.97 -15.88 -2.29
#